data_AF-A0A7Y7H4R6-F1
#
_entry.id   AF-A0A7Y7H4R6-F1
#
_cell.length_a   1.000
_cell.length_b   1.000
_cell.length_c   1.000
_cell.angle_alpha   90.00
_cell.angle_beta   90.00
_cell.angle_gamma   90.00
#
_symmetry.space_group_name_H-M   'P 1'
#
loop_
_entity.id
_entity.type
_entity.pdbx_description
1 polymer ?
#
loop_
_entity_poly.entity_id
_entity_poly.type
_entity_poly.pdbx_seq_one_letter_code
_entity_poly.pdbx_strand_id
1 'polypeptide(L)'
;MKRGLVIGKFLPLHIGHMALIGYALDHCDELVVVIGASDDEPIDGNIRLDWLEKTYAGNDKVKPVLLSYDEAMLPGAGDSIENMSRLWASYLKKKLPPIDVIFASEAYGAYMGRFLDCESVIYEEPCKIVPVPAANIREEPDLYLHLLPDVVKDYYKKSG
;
A
#
# COMPACT_ATOMS: atom_id res chain seq x y z
N MET A 1 10.53 -20.62 -0.44
CA MET A 1 9.41 -19.74 -0.80
C MET A 1 9.75 -18.36 -0.28
N LYS A 2 9.96 -17.40 -1.17
CA LYS A 2 10.27 -16.00 -0.85
C LYS A 2 8.97 -15.21 -0.74
N ARG A 3 8.65 -14.71 0.45
CA ARG A 3 7.46 -13.88 0.72
C ARG A 3 7.82 -12.39 0.66
N GLY A 4 7.17 -11.70 -0.26
CA GLY A 4 7.23 -10.25 -0.38
C GLY A 4 6.19 -9.53 0.46
N LEU A 5 6.48 -8.27 0.78
CA LEU A 5 5.57 -7.33 1.41
C LEU A 5 5.55 -6.00 0.64
N VAL A 6 4.35 -5.49 0.37
CA VAL A 6 4.09 -4.10 -0.02
C VAL A 6 3.13 -3.50 0.99
N ILE A 7 3.37 -2.26 1.40
CA ILE A 7 2.51 -1.53 2.34
C ILE A 7 2.04 -0.25 1.64
N GLY A 8 0.75 0.05 1.76
CA GLY A 8 0.20 1.28 1.23
C GLY A 8 -1.13 1.66 1.86
N LYS A 9 -1.48 2.94 1.78
CA LYS A 9 -2.83 3.40 2.10
C LYS A 9 -3.82 3.10 0.98
N PHE A 10 -3.34 3.03 -0.28
CA PHE A 10 -4.15 2.82 -1.49
C PHE A 10 -5.37 3.75 -1.54
N LEU A 11 -5.13 5.05 -1.33
CA LEU A 11 -6.14 6.07 -1.09
C LEU A 11 -6.05 7.19 -2.16
N PRO A 12 -6.47 6.95 -3.42
CA PRO A 12 -6.97 5.69 -3.95
C PRO A 12 -5.86 4.78 -4.53
N LEU A 13 -6.21 3.54 -4.87
CA LEU A 13 -5.35 2.68 -5.68
C LEU A 13 -5.13 3.32 -7.06
N HIS A 14 -3.90 3.30 -7.57
CA HIS A 14 -3.51 3.94 -8.84
C HIS A 14 -2.40 3.16 -9.54
N ILE A 15 -2.13 3.46 -10.80
CA ILE A 15 -1.18 2.70 -11.64
C ILE A 15 0.25 2.68 -11.09
N GLY A 16 0.68 3.71 -10.35
CA GLY A 16 1.97 3.70 -9.63
C GLY A 16 2.06 2.57 -8.59
N HIS A 17 1.01 2.38 -7.78
CA HIS A 17 0.93 1.25 -6.86
C HIS A 17 0.95 -0.08 -7.61
N MET A 18 0.25 -0.18 -8.73
CA MET A 18 0.24 -1.38 -9.56
C MET A 18 1.62 -1.70 -10.13
N ALA A 19 2.41 -0.69 -10.51
CA ALA A 19 3.78 -0.86 -10.96
C ALA A 19 4.69 -1.41 -9.84
N LEU A 20 4.55 -0.92 -8.61
CA LEU A 20 5.29 -1.46 -7.45
C LEU A 20 4.91 -2.91 -7.16
N ILE A 21 3.61 -3.22 -7.18
CA ILE A 21 3.11 -4.58 -6.94
C ILE A 21 3.55 -5.53 -8.06
N GLY A 22 3.50 -5.10 -9.32
CA GLY A 22 4.00 -5.87 -10.46
C GLY A 22 5.49 -6.18 -10.31
N TYR A 23 6.31 -5.18 -9.97
CA TYR A 23 7.72 -5.39 -9.69
C TYR A 23 7.93 -6.39 -8.54
N ALA A 24 7.19 -6.26 -7.43
CA ALA A 24 7.29 -7.19 -6.32
C ALA A 24 6.94 -8.63 -6.72
N LEU A 25 5.89 -8.83 -7.52
CA LEU A 25 5.44 -10.14 -7.99
C LEU A 25 6.47 -10.90 -8.84
N ASP A 26 7.31 -10.17 -9.58
CA ASP A 26 8.41 -10.73 -10.36
C ASP A 26 9.58 -11.18 -9.48
N HIS A 27 9.63 -10.74 -8.22
CA HIS A 27 10.76 -10.94 -7.30
C HIS A 27 10.40 -11.75 -6.03
N CYS A 28 9.20 -12.33 -5.97
CA CYS A 28 8.77 -13.21 -4.88
C CYS A 28 7.80 -14.32 -5.32
N ASP A 29 7.65 -15.34 -4.48
CA ASP A 29 6.75 -16.47 -4.71
C ASP A 29 5.31 -16.16 -4.24
N GLU A 30 5.19 -15.38 -3.15
CA GLU A 30 3.92 -14.90 -2.57
C GLU A 30 4.10 -13.44 -2.15
N LEU A 31 3.10 -12.60 -2.38
CA LEU A 31 3.13 -11.18 -2.06
C LEU A 31 1.99 -10.80 -1.12
N VAL A 32 2.33 -10.37 0.09
CA VAL A 32 1.38 -9.76 1.01
C VAL A 32 1.28 -8.26 0.70
N VAL A 33 0.07 -7.78 0.43
CA VAL A 33 -0.20 -6.36 0.17
C VAL A 33 -1.03 -5.82 1.34
N VAL A 34 -0.38 -5.08 2.24
CA VAL A 34 -1.04 -4.51 3.43
C VAL A 34 -1.69 -3.18 3.09
N ILE A 35 -3.00 -3.11 3.30
CA ILE A 35 -3.79 -1.88 3.30
C ILE A 35 -3.79 -1.34 4.73
N GLY A 36 -3.00 -0.30 4.99
CA GLY A 36 -3.08 0.46 6.23
C GLY A 36 -4.28 1.38 6.17
N ALA A 37 -5.29 1.13 7.02
CA ALA A 37 -6.52 1.90 7.03
C ALA A 37 -6.74 2.55 8.39
N SER A 38 -6.70 3.88 8.40
CA SER A 38 -7.11 4.68 9.55
C SER A 38 -8.63 4.86 9.57
N ASP A 39 -9.19 5.07 10.76
CA ASP A 39 -10.59 5.40 10.97
C ASP A 39 -10.96 6.85 10.59
N ASP A 40 -9.97 7.71 10.32
CA ASP A 40 -10.15 9.11 9.89
C ASP A 40 -10.00 9.29 8.36
N GLU A 41 -9.92 8.21 7.59
CA GLU A 41 -9.72 8.29 6.13
C GLU A 41 -11.04 8.39 5.35
N PRO A 42 -11.09 9.22 4.27
CA PRO A 42 -12.32 9.51 3.53
C PRO A 42 -12.86 8.33 2.69
N ILE A 43 -12.07 7.26 2.54
CA ILE A 43 -12.48 6.05 1.81
C ILE A 43 -12.26 4.85 2.71
N ASP A 44 -13.35 4.12 2.98
CA ASP A 44 -13.36 2.97 3.87
C ASP A 44 -12.29 1.92 3.49
N GLY A 45 -11.66 1.33 4.49
CA GLY A 45 -10.63 0.31 4.29
C GLY A 45 -11.12 -0.90 3.50
N ASN A 46 -12.38 -1.31 3.65
CA ASN A 46 -12.96 -2.42 2.91
C ASN A 46 -13.15 -2.10 1.43
N ILE A 47 -13.44 -0.84 1.09
CA ILE A 47 -13.51 -0.40 -0.32
C ILE A 47 -12.12 -0.52 -0.96
N ARG A 48 -11.08 -0.13 -0.23
CA ARG A 48 -9.69 -0.23 -0.70
C ARG A 48 -9.19 -1.67 -0.80
N LEU A 49 -9.60 -2.52 0.13
CA LEU A 49 -9.38 -3.97 0.07
C LEU A 49 -10.03 -4.55 -1.20
N ASP A 50 -11.32 -4.25 -1.42
CA ASP A 50 -12.08 -4.71 -2.59
C ASP A 50 -11.44 -4.28 -3.91
N TRP A 51 -10.86 -3.07 -3.98
CA TRP A 51 -10.10 -2.65 -5.16
C TRP A 51 -8.91 -3.55 -5.45
N LEU A 52 -8.12 -3.92 -4.44
CA LEU A 52 -6.98 -4.82 -4.62
C LEU A 52 -7.43 -6.24 -4.96
N GLU A 53 -8.44 -6.76 -4.27
CA GLU A 53 -9.00 -8.10 -4.53
C GLU A 53 -9.52 -8.22 -5.97
N LYS A 54 -10.25 -7.22 -6.46
CA LYS A 54 -10.74 -7.22 -7.85
C LYS A 54 -9.65 -6.97 -8.87
N THR A 55 -8.70 -6.07 -8.59
CA THR A 55 -7.60 -5.75 -9.52
C THR A 55 -6.70 -6.98 -9.74
N TYR A 56 -6.47 -7.77 -8.70
CA TYR A 56 -5.63 -8.97 -8.75
C TYR A 56 -6.43 -10.27 -8.71
N ALA A 57 -7.71 -10.23 -9.08
CA ALA A 57 -8.55 -11.41 -9.18
C ALA A 57 -7.92 -12.41 -10.16
N GLY A 58 -7.69 -13.63 -9.70
CA GLY A 58 -7.02 -14.69 -10.49
C GLY A 58 -5.50 -14.72 -10.38
N ASN A 59 -4.87 -13.82 -9.60
CA ASN A 59 -3.47 -13.93 -9.22
C ASN A 59 -3.31 -14.47 -7.80
N ASP A 60 -3.18 -15.79 -7.68
CA ASP A 60 -3.08 -16.47 -6.38
C ASP A 60 -1.86 -16.06 -5.54
N LYS A 61 -0.85 -15.42 -6.14
CA LYS A 61 0.32 -14.92 -5.39
C LYS A 61 -0.01 -13.70 -4.54
N VAL A 62 -1.01 -12.90 -4.92
CA VAL A 62 -1.34 -11.65 -4.21
C VAL A 62 -2.26 -11.97 -3.03
N LYS A 63 -1.86 -11.55 -1.83
CA LYS A 63 -2.62 -11.68 -0.59
C LYS A 63 -2.91 -10.28 -0.02
N PRO A 64 -4.03 -9.63 -0.41
CA PRO A 64 -4.44 -8.36 0.19
C PRO A 64 -4.79 -8.57 1.67
N VAL A 65 -4.31 -7.70 2.55
CA VAL A 65 -4.58 -7.75 3.99
C VAL A 65 -4.96 -6.35 4.49
N LEU A 66 -6.20 -6.19 4.94
CA LEU A 66 -6.65 -4.97 5.58
C LEU A 66 -6.21 -4.93 7.05
N LEU A 67 -5.49 -3.87 7.42
CA LEU A 67 -5.13 -3.59 8.80
C LEU A 67 -5.69 -2.22 9.20
N SER A 68 -6.83 -2.28 9.88
CA SER A 68 -7.45 -1.10 10.48
C SER A 68 -6.72 -0.71 11.77
N TYR A 69 -6.58 0.59 11.99
CA TYR A 69 -6.02 1.15 13.22
C TYR A 69 -6.73 2.47 13.55
N ASP A 70 -6.75 2.81 14.83
CA ASP A 70 -7.26 4.10 15.34
C ASP A 70 -6.17 5.16 15.15
N GLU A 71 -6.45 6.22 14.39
CA GLU A 71 -5.49 7.31 14.15
C GLU A 71 -5.02 7.95 15.44
N ALA A 72 -5.88 8.06 16.46
CA ALA A 72 -5.55 8.66 17.75
C ALA A 72 -4.55 7.82 18.56
N MET A 73 -4.36 6.54 18.18
CA MET A 73 -3.37 5.64 18.78
C MET A 73 -2.01 5.72 18.07
N LEU A 74 -1.91 6.40 16.92
CA LEU A 74 -0.63 6.64 16.27
C LEU A 74 0.12 7.79 16.96
N PRO A 75 1.45 7.74 16.97
CA PRO A 75 2.26 8.90 17.33
C PRO A 75 1.93 10.09 16.43
N GLY A 76 1.94 11.30 16.99
CA GLY A 76 1.45 12.50 16.32
C GLY A 76 2.34 12.96 15.15
N ALA A 77 1.90 13.99 14.43
CA ALA A 77 2.55 14.52 13.21
C ALA A 77 4.02 14.98 13.36
N GLY A 78 4.58 14.97 14.58
CA GLY A 78 5.99 15.28 14.87
C GLY A 78 6.90 14.05 14.97
N ASP A 79 6.37 12.83 14.88
CA ASP A 79 7.16 11.62 15.01
C ASP A 79 7.96 11.29 13.75
N SER A 80 9.18 10.79 13.96
CA SER A 80 10.06 10.45 12.84
C SER A 80 9.52 9.25 12.06
N ILE A 81 9.77 9.24 10.75
CA ILE A 81 9.46 8.12 9.85
C ILE A 81 10.04 6.79 10.41
N GLU A 82 11.20 6.86 11.05
CA GLU A 82 11.82 5.72 11.73
C GLU A 82 10.99 5.18 12.89
N ASN A 83 10.51 6.05 13.79
CA ASN A 83 9.67 5.64 14.92
C ASN A 83 8.36 5.03 14.45
N MET A 84 7.72 5.64 13.45
CA MET A 84 6.52 5.12 12.82
C MET A 84 6.77 3.73 12.21
N SER A 85 7.86 3.59 11.45
CA SER A 85 8.27 2.30 10.86
C SER A 85 8.53 1.23 11.91
N ARG A 86 9.13 1.59 13.06
CA ARG A 86 9.37 0.65 14.17
C ARG A 86 8.06 0.11 14.76
N LEU A 87 7.08 0.98 14.97
CA LEU A 87 5.78 0.58 15.51
C LEU A 87 5.01 -0.29 14.52
N TRP A 88 4.98 0.10 13.25
CA TRP A 88 4.38 -0.69 12.18
C TRP A 88 5.05 -2.05 12.05
N ALA A 89 6.37 -2.13 12.02
CA ALA A 89 7.07 -3.42 11.95
C ALA A 89 6.75 -4.32 13.15
N SER A 90 6.68 -3.77 14.36
CA SER A 90 6.27 -4.51 15.56
C SER A 90 4.84 -5.02 15.48
N TYR A 91 3.93 -4.22 14.92
CA TYR A 91 2.54 -4.61 14.69
C TYR A 91 2.42 -5.71 13.64
N LEU A 92 3.08 -5.54 12.49
CA LEU A 92 3.07 -6.50 11.37
C LEU A 92 3.68 -7.84 11.77
N LYS A 93 4.77 -7.86 12.55
CA LYS A 93 5.37 -9.11 13.06
C LYS A 93 4.40 -9.99 13.86
N LYS A 94 3.37 -9.39 14.48
CA LYS A 94 2.35 -10.13 15.24
C LYS A 94 1.19 -10.60 14.37
N LYS A 95 1.00 -10.01 13.19
CA LYS A 95 -0.18 -10.19 12.33
C LYS A 95 0.12 -11.00 11.08
N LEU A 96 1.34 -10.94 10.58
CA LEU A 96 1.76 -11.55 9.33
C LEU A 96 2.70 -12.73 9.58
N PRO A 97 2.77 -13.70 8.66
CA PRO A 97 3.86 -14.67 8.63
C PRO A 97 5.20 -13.97 8.40
N PRO A 98 6.34 -14.67 8.63
CA PRO A 98 7.66 -14.15 8.31
C PRO A 98 7.75 -13.62 6.87
N ILE A 99 8.29 -12.41 6.74
CA ILE A 99 8.48 -11.68 5.47
C ILE A 99 9.96 -11.76 5.12
N ASP A 100 10.28 -12.10 3.87
CA ASP A 100 11.66 -12.22 3.40
C ASP A 100 12.16 -10.93 2.75
N VAL A 101 11.26 -10.16 2.12
CA VAL A 101 11.58 -8.89 1.47
C VAL A 101 10.43 -7.89 1.55
N ILE A 102 10.73 -6.63 1.82
CA ILE A 102 9.80 -5.51 1.64
C ILE A 102 10.16 -4.72 0.38
N PHE A 103 9.15 -4.43 -0.43
CA PHE A 103 9.24 -3.55 -1.59
C PHE A 103 8.53 -2.24 -1.27
N ALA A 104 9.22 -1.12 -1.44
CA ALA A 104 8.68 0.21 -1.18
C ALA A 104 9.17 1.22 -2.22
N SER A 105 8.44 2.30 -2.40
CA SER A 105 8.86 3.42 -3.26
C SER A 105 9.46 4.59 -2.48
N GLU A 106 9.55 4.48 -1.15
CA GLU A 106 9.92 5.58 -0.26
C GLU A 106 10.84 5.11 0.88
N ALA A 107 11.48 6.09 1.55
CA ALA A 107 12.49 5.86 2.58
C ALA A 107 12.02 5.00 3.78
N TYR A 108 10.72 4.93 4.05
CA TYR A 108 10.19 4.07 5.12
C TYR A 108 10.55 2.59 4.89
N GLY A 109 10.68 2.16 3.64
CA GLY A 109 11.01 0.77 3.28
C GLY A 109 12.34 0.29 3.87
N ALA A 110 13.34 1.18 3.96
CA ALA A 110 14.64 0.86 4.55
C ALA A 110 14.52 0.61 6.05
N TYR A 111 13.78 1.47 6.76
CA TYR A 111 13.51 1.28 8.19
C TYR A 111 12.69 0.03 8.45
N MET A 112 11.67 -0.22 7.63
CA MET A 112 10.83 -1.41 7.72
C MET A 112 11.63 -2.69 7.52
N GLY A 113 12.51 -2.77 6.52
CA GLY A 113 13.37 -3.95 6.33
C GLY A 113 14.21 -4.24 7.57
N ARG A 114 14.84 -3.20 8.15
CA ARG A 114 15.62 -3.32 9.39
C ARG A 114 14.76 -3.80 10.57
N PHE A 115 13.57 -3.25 10.77
CA PHE A 115 12.73 -3.59 11.92
C PHE A 115 11.94 -4.89 11.74
N LEU A 116 11.63 -5.28 10.50
CA LEU A 116 11.03 -6.56 10.15
C LEU A 116 12.06 -7.71 10.12
N ASP A 117 13.35 -7.39 10.07
CA ASP A 117 14.44 -8.35 9.87
C ASP A 117 14.36 -9.05 8.50
N CYS A 118 14.18 -8.25 7.44
CA CYS A 118 14.03 -8.72 6.07
C CYS A 118 14.79 -7.85 5.06
N GLU A 119 14.97 -8.36 3.83
CA GLU A 119 15.55 -7.60 2.72
C GLU A 119 14.69 -6.36 2.43
N SER A 120 15.32 -5.23 2.08
CA SER A 120 14.61 -4.02 1.67
C SER A 120 14.98 -3.67 0.24
N VAL A 121 13.97 -3.51 -0.62
CA VAL A 121 14.13 -3.09 -2.01
C VAL A 121 13.35 -1.80 -2.22
N ILE A 122 14.07 -0.74 -2.56
CA ILE A 122 13.48 0.55 -2.92
C ILE A 122 13.35 0.63 -4.45
N TYR A 123 12.12 0.85 -4.91
CA TYR A 123 11.76 0.98 -6.32
C TYR A 123 11.02 2.29 -6.54
N GLU A 124 11.73 3.29 -7.07
CA GLU A 124 11.24 4.68 -7.19
C GLU A 124 10.40 4.95 -8.44
N GLU A 125 10.35 4.02 -9.39
CA GLU A 125 9.61 4.17 -10.65
C GLU A 125 8.12 4.54 -10.49
N PRO A 126 7.37 4.02 -9.50
CA PRO A 126 6.00 4.43 -9.20
C PRO A 126 5.80 5.95 -9.09
N CYS A 127 6.76 6.66 -8.49
CA CYS A 127 6.72 8.11 -8.30
C CYS A 127 6.87 8.88 -9.63
N LYS A 128 7.48 8.27 -10.65
CA LYS A 128 7.59 8.84 -12.00
C LYS A 128 6.34 8.57 -12.83
N ILE A 129 5.69 7.42 -12.62
CA ILE A 129 4.45 7.04 -13.31
C ILE A 129 3.27 7.89 -12.81
N VAL A 130 3.20 8.13 -11.50
CA VAL A 130 2.15 8.97 -10.88
C VAL A 130 2.84 10.10 -10.11
N PRO A 131 3.24 11.20 -10.80
CA PRO A 131 3.94 12.33 -10.18
C PRO A 131 2.97 13.33 -9.53
N VAL A 132 1.84 12.84 -9.01
CA VAL A 132 0.81 13.67 -8.38
C VAL A 132 0.48 13.11 -6.99
N PRO A 133 0.27 13.97 -5.98
CA PRO A 133 -0.17 13.49 -4.68
C PRO A 133 -1.51 12.76 -4.81
N ALA A 134 -1.66 11.62 -4.13
CA ALA A 134 -2.91 10.88 -4.12
C ALA A 134 -4.10 11.70 -3.58
N ALA A 135 -3.83 12.75 -2.77
CA ALA A 135 -4.85 13.71 -2.34
C ALA A 135 -5.50 14.45 -3.50
N ASN A 136 -4.71 14.94 -4.46
CA ASN A 136 -5.21 15.65 -5.64
C ASN A 136 -6.12 14.74 -6.50
N ILE A 137 -5.78 13.45 -6.58
CA ILE A 137 -6.61 12.45 -7.26
C ILE A 137 -7.98 12.32 -6.59
N ARG A 138 -8.06 12.42 -5.26
CA ARG A 138 -9.34 12.36 -4.53
C ARG A 138 -10.17 13.63 -4.71
N GLU A 139 -9.52 14.79 -4.77
CA GLU A 139 -10.19 16.09 -4.90
C GLU A 139 -10.73 16.31 -6.32
N GLU A 140 -9.99 15.90 -7.35
CA GLU A 140 -10.36 16.12 -8.76
C GLU A 140 -10.23 14.82 -9.60
N PRO A 141 -10.96 13.74 -9.25
CA PRO A 141 -10.77 12.41 -9.85
C PRO A 141 -10.92 12.40 -11.38
N ASP A 142 -11.79 13.24 -11.94
CA ASP A 142 -12.03 13.33 -13.38
C ASP A 142 -10.76 13.71 -14.17
N LEU A 143 -9.90 14.57 -13.61
CA LEU A 143 -8.63 14.93 -14.25
C LEU A 143 -7.62 13.77 -14.28
N TYR A 144 -7.75 12.85 -13.33
CA TYR A 144 -6.77 11.79 -13.08
C TYR A 144 -7.29 10.38 -13.37
N LEU A 145 -8.46 10.22 -14.00
CA LEU A 145 -9.03 8.91 -14.33
C LEU A 145 -8.06 7.98 -15.07
N HIS A 146 -7.19 8.54 -15.91
CA HIS A 146 -6.18 7.79 -16.66
C HIS A 146 -5.09 7.15 -15.79
N LEU A 147 -4.94 7.59 -14.53
CA LEU A 147 -4.00 7.05 -13.55
C LEU A 147 -4.62 5.97 -12.66
N LEU A 148 -5.91 5.66 -12.82
CA LEU A 148 -6.64 4.75 -11.96
C LEU A 148 -6.91 3.41 -12.67
N PRO A 149 -6.94 2.27 -11.95
CA PRO A 149 -7.49 1.04 -12.48
C PRO A 149 -9.02 1.13 -12.61
N ASP A 150 -9.60 0.30 -13.47
CA ASP A 150 -11.02 0.38 -13.80
C ASP A 150 -11.95 0.23 -12.57
N VAL A 151 -11.58 -0.63 -11.63
CA VAL A 151 -12.35 -0.84 -10.37
C VAL A 151 -12.44 0.44 -9.52
N VAL A 152 -11.43 1.31 -9.60
CA VAL A 152 -11.42 2.60 -8.90
C VAL A 152 -12.14 3.66 -9.74
N LYS A 153 -11.99 3.65 -11.08
CA LYS A 153 -12.78 4.54 -11.95
C LYS A 153 -14.27 4.36 -11.73
N ASP A 154 -14.72 3.11 -11.57
CA ASP A 154 -16.11 2.77 -11.32
C ASP A 154 -16.62 3.26 -9.96
N TYR A 155 -15.74 3.39 -8.97
CA TYR A 155 -16.08 4.01 -7.69
C TYR A 155 -16.39 5.50 -7.89
N TYR A 156 -15.49 6.25 -8.52
CA TYR A 156 -15.68 7.69 -8.73
C TYR A 156 -16.84 8.03 -9.66
N LYS A 157 -17.15 7.21 -10.67
CA LYS A 157 -18.33 7.37 -11.53
C LYS A 157 -19.67 7.19 -10.81
N LYS A 158 -19.71 6.42 -9.71
CA LYS A 158 -20.94 6.16 -8.95
C LYS A 158 -21.19 7.22 -7.87
N SER A 159 -20.20 8.06 -7.59
CA SER A 159 -20.23 9.07 -6.53
C SER A 159 -20.52 10.49 -7.03
N GLY A 160 -20.59 10.71 -8.35
CA GLY A 160 -21.04 11.95 -8.99
C GLY A 160 -22.42 11.77 -9.62
#